data_AF-A0AB37RGZ6-F1
#
_entry.id   AF-A0AB37RGZ6-F1
#
_cell.length_a   1.000
_cell.length_b   1.000
_cell.length_c   1.000
_cell.angle_alpha   90.00
_cell.angle_beta   90.00
_cell.angle_gamma   90.00
#
_symmetry.space_group_name_H-M   'P 1'
#
loop_
_entity.id
_entity.type
_entity.pdbx_description
1 polymer ?
#
loop_
_entity_poly.entity_id
_entity_poly.type
_entity_poly.pdbx_seq_one_letter_code
_entity_poly.pdbx_strand_id
1 'polypeptide(L)'
;MIKAYRKTATIKAEKFDPENGVIPKGVFDKEYEHTTSGMISAMVDELKTSNQSHNWHVKTLEGDLKVKPGYWIVTGVNGERWPIADDVFKNTYAELPVINKGIAHWIELTKQDGKSLGDMFVDYAPKQLTDADEHMISNWVNDTKNKIVISNTLARAWLDGYTVEEEK
;
A
#
# COMPACT_ATOMS: atom_id res chain seq x y z
N MET A 1 -26.07 9.80 -18.23
CA MET A 1 -25.32 8.53 -18.38
C MET A 1 -24.37 8.41 -17.20
N ILE A 2 -24.43 7.31 -16.45
CA ILE A 2 -23.55 7.04 -15.31
C ILE A 2 -22.47 6.07 -15.79
N LYS A 3 -21.20 6.36 -15.50
CA LYS A 3 -20.04 5.51 -15.83
C LYS A 3 -19.29 5.15 -14.55
N ALA A 4 -18.82 3.92 -14.44
CA ALA A 4 -18.00 3.44 -13.32
C ALA A 4 -16.51 3.54 -13.67
N TYR A 5 -15.70 3.98 -12.71
CA TYR A 5 -14.24 4.14 -12.86
C TYR A 5 -13.53 3.54 -11.65
N ARG A 6 -12.29 3.08 -11.85
CA ARG A 6 -11.37 2.70 -10.77
C ARG A 6 -10.11 3.55 -10.85
N LYS A 7 -9.47 3.80 -9.71
CA LYS A 7 -8.13 4.41 -9.67
C LYS A 7 -7.13 3.42 -10.28
N THR A 8 -6.19 3.93 -11.06
CA THR A 8 -5.10 3.14 -11.69
C THR A 8 -3.74 3.38 -11.05
N ALA A 9 -3.66 4.39 -10.18
CA ALA A 9 -2.43 4.79 -9.53
C ALA A 9 -2.23 4.06 -8.20
N THR A 10 -1.01 3.58 -7.96
CA THR A 10 -0.58 3.00 -6.69
C THR A 10 -0.31 4.08 -5.66
N ILE A 11 -0.67 3.80 -4.41
CA ILE A 11 -0.40 4.67 -3.25
C ILE A 11 0.60 4.00 -2.31
N LYS A 12 1.18 4.78 -1.39
CA LYS A 12 1.88 4.25 -0.21
C LYS A 12 1.06 4.57 1.03
N ALA A 13 1.12 3.73 2.05
CA ALA A 13 0.44 3.98 3.30
C ALA A 13 1.27 3.49 4.48
N GLU A 14 1.26 4.27 5.55
CA GLU A 14 1.97 3.97 6.79
C GLU A 14 0.96 4.02 7.94
N LYS A 15 0.92 2.99 8.77
CA LYS A 15 0.04 2.98 9.94
C LYS A 15 0.64 3.86 11.03
N PHE A 16 -0.11 4.86 11.48
CA PHE A 16 0.28 5.71 12.57
C PHE A 16 0.11 4.98 13.90
N ASP A 17 1.21 4.77 14.62
CA ASP A 17 1.27 4.04 15.88
C ASP A 17 2.32 4.69 16.79
N PRO A 18 1.97 5.83 17.43
CA PRO A 18 2.92 6.58 18.23
C PRO A 18 3.35 5.84 19.50
N GLU A 19 2.53 4.91 20.00
CA GLU A 19 2.86 4.09 21.18
C GLU A 19 4.06 3.17 20.89
N ASN A 20 4.18 2.69 19.66
CA ASN A 20 5.31 1.90 19.18
C ASN A 20 6.37 2.74 18.44
N GLY A 21 6.31 4.08 18.55
CA GLY A 21 7.27 5.00 17.93
C GLY A 21 7.13 5.17 16.42
N VAL A 22 6.04 4.69 15.81
CA VAL A 22 5.78 4.83 14.38
C VAL A 22 5.02 6.13 14.12
N ILE A 23 5.77 7.16 13.71
CA ILE A 23 5.23 8.47 13.33
C ILE A 23 5.47 8.67 11.82
N PRO A 24 4.45 8.44 10.97
CA PRO A 24 4.58 8.60 9.53
C PRO A 24 4.98 10.01 9.12
N LYS A 25 5.59 10.12 7.95
CA LYS A 25 6.12 11.39 7.46
C LYS A 25 5.01 12.45 7.36
N GLY A 26 5.26 13.61 7.95
CA GLY A 26 4.35 14.76 7.92
C GLY A 26 3.24 14.72 8.98
N VAL A 27 3.23 13.70 9.85
CA VAL A 27 2.50 13.75 11.12
C VAL A 27 3.31 14.57 12.12
N PHE A 28 2.64 15.45 12.86
CA PHE A 28 3.25 16.29 13.87
C PHE A 28 2.25 16.56 15.01
N ASP A 29 2.77 16.84 16.20
CA ASP A 29 1.94 17.27 17.32
C ASP A 29 1.70 18.77 17.20
N LYS A 30 0.44 19.18 17.04
CA LYS A 30 0.06 20.56 16.82
C LYS A 30 -0.30 21.20 18.15
N GLU A 31 0.39 22.27 18.54
CA GLU A 31 0.01 23.03 19.73
C GLU A 31 -1.48 23.38 19.70
N TYR A 32 -2.16 23.13 20.83
CA TYR A 32 -3.53 23.57 20.99
C TYR A 32 -3.59 25.08 20.85
N GLU A 33 -4.53 25.58 20.05
CA GLU A 33 -4.80 27.01 20.01
C GLU A 33 -5.06 27.50 21.44
N HIS A 34 -4.49 28.64 21.81
CA HIS A 34 -4.73 29.30 23.10
C HIS A 34 -6.13 29.94 23.18
N THR A 35 -7.14 29.23 22.69
CA THR A 35 -8.56 29.57 22.79
C THR A 35 -9.21 28.72 23.88
N THR A 36 -10.31 29.20 24.44
CA THR A 36 -11.10 28.42 25.41
C THR A 36 -11.51 27.05 24.85
N SER A 37 -11.82 27.00 23.55
CA SER A 37 -12.17 25.74 22.87
C SER A 37 -10.96 24.79 22.75
N GLY A 38 -9.77 25.32 22.44
CA GLY A 38 -8.54 24.53 22.38
C GLY A 38 -8.18 23.91 23.73
N MET A 39 -8.28 24.70 24.81
CA MET A 39 -8.04 24.25 26.18
C MET A 39 -9.05 23.16 26.61
N ILE A 40 -10.33 23.35 26.33
CA ILE A 40 -11.35 22.32 26.63
C ILE A 40 -11.07 21.04 25.85
N SER A 41 -10.69 21.13 24.57
CA SER A 41 -10.33 19.95 23.78
C SER A 41 -9.14 19.20 24.37
N ALA A 42 -8.11 19.93 24.81
CA ALA A 42 -6.94 19.33 25.46
C ALA A 42 -7.35 18.57 26.72
N MET A 43 -8.11 19.20 27.62
CA MET A 43 -8.58 18.60 28.87
C MET A 43 -9.47 17.37 28.63
N VAL A 44 -10.34 17.40 27.63
CA VAL A 44 -11.20 16.25 27.27
C VAL A 44 -10.37 15.08 26.75
N ASP A 45 -9.35 15.35 25.94
CA ASP A 45 -8.47 14.32 25.41
C ASP A 45 -7.60 13.71 26.55
N GLU A 46 -7.07 14.52 27.47
CA GLU A 46 -6.35 14.04 28.68
C GLU A 46 -7.23 13.13 29.56
N LEU A 47 -8.49 13.52 29.80
CA LEU A 47 -9.43 12.75 30.60
C LEU A 47 -9.78 11.39 29.98
N LYS A 48 -9.72 11.26 28.65
CA LYS A 48 -10.03 10.02 27.94
C LYS A 48 -8.87 9.05 27.87
N THR A 49 -7.64 9.56 27.77
CA THR A 49 -6.45 8.74 27.50
C THR A 49 -5.61 8.48 28.75
N SER A 50 -5.86 9.18 29.87
CA SER A 50 -5.03 9.14 31.09
C SER A 50 -3.54 9.40 30.84
N ASN A 51 -3.21 10.00 29.69
CA ASN A 51 -1.87 10.27 29.20
C ASN A 51 -1.79 11.72 28.70
N GLN A 52 -0.57 12.19 28.45
CA GLN A 52 -0.31 13.50 27.85
C GLN A 52 -1.12 13.64 26.54
N SER A 53 -1.93 14.71 26.47
CA SER A 53 -2.82 14.92 25.33
C SER A 53 -2.06 15.43 24.13
N HIS A 54 -1.83 14.53 23.18
CA HIS A 54 -1.26 14.86 21.88
C HIS A 54 -2.36 15.26 20.90
N ASN A 55 -2.13 16.34 20.17
CA ASN A 55 -3.02 16.85 19.15
C ASN A 55 -2.41 16.57 17.78
N TRP A 56 -2.30 15.28 17.47
CA TRP A 56 -1.67 14.80 16.24
C TRP A 56 -2.41 15.29 14.99
N HIS A 57 -1.66 15.88 14.07
CA HIS A 57 -2.14 16.33 12.77
C HIS A 57 -1.21 15.84 11.66
N VAL A 58 -1.75 15.72 10.45
CA VAL A 58 -0.95 15.53 9.23
C VAL A 58 -1.14 16.73 8.32
N LYS A 59 -0.04 17.20 7.73
CA LYS A 59 -0.08 18.26 6.72
C LYS A 59 -0.64 17.69 5.42
N THR A 60 -1.77 18.21 4.97
CA THR A 60 -2.43 17.86 3.69
C THR A 60 -2.41 19.05 2.73
N LEU A 61 -2.94 18.88 1.52
CA LEU A 61 -3.06 20.00 0.57
C LEU A 61 -4.15 21.00 0.98
N GLU A 62 -5.15 20.55 1.73
CA GLU A 62 -6.28 21.35 2.22
C GLU A 62 -6.03 21.97 3.60
N GLY A 63 -4.84 21.74 4.19
CA GLY A 63 -4.48 22.19 5.53
C GLY A 63 -4.16 21.04 6.49
N ASP A 64 -4.08 21.34 7.78
CA ASP A 64 -3.76 20.32 8.78
C ASP A 64 -5.01 19.52 9.14
N LEU A 65 -4.93 18.19 9.06
CA LEU A 65 -6.04 17.30 9.46
C LEU A 65 -5.67 16.52 10.72
N LYS A 66 -6.60 16.46 11.69
CA LYS A 66 -6.41 15.69 12.93
C LYS A 66 -6.30 14.20 12.63
N VAL A 67 -5.35 13.52 13.27
CA VAL A 67 -5.05 12.10 13.13
C VAL A 67 -5.17 11.43 14.50
N LYS A 68 -5.59 10.17 14.53
CA LYS A 68 -5.62 9.36 15.75
C LYS A 68 -4.72 8.13 15.61
N PRO A 69 -4.11 7.63 16.69
CA PRO A 69 -3.43 6.35 16.70
C PRO A 69 -4.27 5.27 16.00
N GLY A 70 -3.63 4.45 15.17
CA GLY A 70 -4.25 3.43 14.34
C GLY A 70 -4.69 3.89 12.94
N TYR A 71 -4.72 5.20 12.66
CA TYR A 71 -5.04 5.69 11.32
C TYR A 71 -3.91 5.40 10.33
N TRP A 72 -4.25 5.23 9.06
CA TRP A 72 -3.30 5.15 7.96
C TRP A 72 -3.03 6.52 7.39
N ILE A 73 -1.75 6.87 7.27
CA ILE A 73 -1.30 8.06 6.54
C ILE A 73 -0.99 7.62 5.13
N VAL A 74 -1.88 7.95 4.20
CA VAL A 74 -1.73 7.63 2.80
C VAL A 74 -0.93 8.72 2.11
N THR A 75 0.03 8.32 1.27
CA THR A 75 0.76 9.19 0.35
C THR A 75 0.36 8.85 -1.08
N GLY A 76 -0.20 9.82 -1.79
CA GLY A 76 -0.56 9.71 -3.19
C GLY A 76 0.62 9.93 -4.13
N VAL A 77 0.36 9.87 -5.44
CA VAL A 77 1.40 9.86 -6.48
C VAL A 77 2.18 11.16 -6.60
N ASN A 78 1.58 12.29 -6.21
CA ASN A 78 2.24 13.60 -6.23
C ASN A 78 2.83 13.97 -4.85
N GLY A 79 2.86 13.01 -3.92
CA GLY A 79 3.36 13.22 -2.56
C GLY A 79 2.34 13.86 -1.61
N GLU A 80 1.11 14.09 -2.06
CA GLU A 80 0.00 14.54 -1.23
C GLU A 80 -0.32 13.49 -0.16
N ARG A 81 -0.71 13.95 1.04
CA ARG A 81 -1.00 13.07 2.17
C ARG A 81 -2.37 13.32 2.76
N TRP A 82 -3.00 12.25 3.22
CA TRP A 82 -4.25 12.32 3.95
C TRP A 82 -4.40 11.15 4.92
N PRO A 83 -5.08 11.35 6.06
CA PRO A 83 -5.33 10.28 7.01
C PRO A 83 -6.61 9.50 6.65
N ILE A 84 -6.62 8.19 6.93
CA ILE A 84 -7.79 7.31 6.80
C ILE A 84 -7.89 6.41 8.03
N ALA A 85 -9.08 6.19 8.57
CA ALA A 85 -9.29 5.22 9.65
C ALA A 85 -8.95 3.78 9.20
N ASP A 86 -8.51 2.92 10.14
CA ASP A 86 -8.02 1.55 9.85
C ASP A 86 -9.06 0.67 9.14
N ASP A 87 -10.30 0.70 9.60
CA ASP A 87 -11.42 -0.07 9.03
C ASP A 87 -11.78 0.40 7.61
N VAL A 88 -11.84 1.72 7.41
CA VAL A 88 -12.07 2.31 6.09
C VAL A 88 -10.93 1.99 5.14
N PHE A 89 -9.68 2.07 5.61
CA PHE A 89 -8.51 1.77 4.79
C PHE A 89 -8.53 0.30 4.33
N LYS A 90 -8.70 -0.64 5.25
CA LYS A 90 -8.75 -2.09 4.96
C LYS A 90 -9.90 -2.49 4.05
N ASN A 91 -11.03 -1.77 4.11
CA ASN A 91 -12.17 -2.01 3.22
C ASN A 91 -12.01 -1.36 1.83
N THR A 92 -11.07 -0.42 1.67
CA THR A 92 -10.92 0.37 0.44
C THR A 92 -9.69 -0.04 -0.38
N TYR A 93 -8.62 -0.51 0.27
CA TYR A 93 -7.33 -0.79 -0.35
C TYR A 93 -6.90 -2.24 -0.12
N ALA A 94 -6.20 -2.78 -1.11
CA ALA A 94 -5.51 -4.06 -1.02
C ALA A 94 -4.01 -3.82 -1.20
N GLU A 95 -3.19 -4.56 -0.46
CA GLU A 95 -1.75 -4.57 -0.67
C GLU A 95 -1.43 -5.15 -2.05
N LEU A 96 -0.33 -4.68 -2.64
CA LEU A 96 0.16 -5.26 -3.88
C LEU A 96 0.66 -6.70 -3.63
N PRO A 97 0.48 -7.59 -4.60
CA PRO A 97 1.06 -8.93 -4.52
C PRO A 97 2.59 -8.85 -4.43
N VAL A 98 3.16 -9.68 -3.55
CA VAL A 98 4.60 -9.92 -3.50
C VAL A 98 4.91 -11.09 -4.44
N ILE A 99 5.88 -10.92 -5.32
CA ILE A 99 6.31 -11.95 -6.28
C ILE A 99 7.83 -12.13 -6.24
N ASN A 100 8.31 -13.29 -6.66
CA ASN A 100 9.74 -13.51 -6.78
C ASN A 100 10.31 -12.80 -8.04
N LYS A 101 11.64 -12.63 -8.05
CA LYS A 101 12.37 -11.93 -9.13
C LYS A 101 12.15 -12.52 -10.52
N GLY A 102 12.12 -13.85 -10.66
CA GLY A 102 11.88 -14.51 -11.94
C GLY A 102 10.51 -14.17 -12.54
N ILE A 103 9.47 -14.13 -11.70
CA ILE A 103 8.12 -13.72 -12.14
C ILE A 103 8.08 -12.23 -12.51
N ALA A 104 8.73 -11.37 -11.73
CA ALA A 104 8.83 -9.95 -12.03
C ALA A 104 9.49 -9.72 -13.40
N HIS A 105 10.63 -10.37 -13.63
CA HIS A 105 11.36 -10.32 -14.88
C HIS A 105 10.50 -10.83 -16.05
N TRP A 106 9.80 -11.96 -15.86
CA TRP A 106 8.92 -12.52 -16.89
C TRP A 106 7.77 -11.57 -17.27
N ILE A 107 7.15 -10.88 -16.30
CA ILE A 107 6.13 -9.86 -16.55
C ILE A 107 6.72 -8.72 -17.39
N GLU A 108 7.90 -8.22 -17.04
CA GLU A 108 8.55 -7.09 -17.73
C GLU A 108 8.86 -7.43 -19.19
N LEU A 109 9.50 -8.57 -19.44
CA LEU A 109 9.81 -9.02 -20.81
C LEU A 109 8.55 -9.28 -21.64
N THR A 110 7.53 -9.92 -21.04
CA THR A 110 6.28 -10.19 -21.75
C THR A 110 5.60 -8.88 -22.18
N LYS A 111 5.58 -7.87 -21.30
CA LYS A 111 5.07 -6.53 -21.64
C LYS A 111 5.93 -5.86 -22.72
N GLN A 112 7.25 -5.98 -22.64
CA GLN A 112 8.18 -5.44 -23.63
C GLN A 112 7.97 -6.05 -25.03
N ASP A 113 7.67 -7.34 -25.10
CA ASP A 113 7.37 -8.06 -26.34
C ASP A 113 5.96 -7.75 -26.90
N GLY A 114 5.20 -6.86 -26.25
CA GLY A 114 3.84 -6.51 -26.64
C GLY A 114 2.83 -7.63 -26.43
N LYS A 115 3.15 -8.58 -25.55
CA LYS A 115 2.30 -9.74 -25.23
C LYS A 115 1.37 -9.44 -24.05
N SER A 116 0.31 -10.23 -23.97
CA SER A 116 -0.72 -10.13 -22.94
C SER A 116 -0.42 -11.08 -21.77
N LEU A 117 -1.13 -10.88 -20.66
CA LEU A 117 -1.16 -11.84 -19.56
C LEU A 117 -1.58 -13.25 -20.03
N GLY A 118 -2.46 -13.34 -21.03
CA GLY A 118 -2.90 -14.62 -21.59
C GLY A 118 -1.76 -15.41 -22.23
N ASP A 119 -0.81 -14.72 -22.85
CA ASP A 119 0.37 -15.34 -23.46
C ASP A 119 1.23 -16.04 -22.40
N MET A 120 1.37 -15.45 -21.20
CA MET A 120 2.12 -16.08 -20.10
C MET A 120 1.57 -17.45 -19.68
N PHE A 121 0.26 -17.68 -19.83
CA PHE A 121 -0.37 -18.94 -19.41
C PHE A 121 -0.30 -20.05 -20.47
N VAL A 122 0.11 -19.75 -21.70
CA VAL A 122 0.20 -20.72 -22.82
C VAL A 122 1.65 -21.13 -23.09
N ASP A 123 2.46 -21.22 -22.04
CA ASP A 123 3.90 -21.58 -22.07
C ASP A 123 4.77 -20.63 -22.92
N TYR A 124 4.38 -19.35 -22.99
CA TYR A 124 5.24 -18.33 -23.58
C TYR A 124 6.41 -17.99 -22.64
N ALA A 125 7.61 -18.42 -23.00
CA ALA A 125 8.86 -18.01 -22.37
C ALA A 125 9.61 -17.00 -23.28
N PRO A 126 9.83 -15.75 -22.83
CA PRO A 126 10.72 -14.81 -23.51
C PRO A 126 12.13 -15.38 -23.65
N LYS A 127 12.79 -15.07 -24.77
CA LYS A 127 14.15 -15.56 -25.08
C LYS A 127 15.23 -15.04 -24.12
N GLN A 128 14.93 -13.99 -23.35
CA GLN A 128 15.87 -13.34 -22.44
C GLN A 128 15.80 -13.90 -21.01
N LEU A 129 14.89 -14.85 -20.72
CA LEU A 129 14.91 -15.57 -19.45
C LEU A 129 16.17 -16.41 -19.32
N THR A 130 16.74 -16.46 -18.12
CA THR A 130 17.85 -17.35 -17.79
C THR A 130 17.33 -18.68 -17.22
N ASP A 131 18.16 -19.72 -17.23
CA ASP A 131 17.84 -21.01 -16.58
C ASP A 131 17.46 -20.84 -15.09
N ALA A 132 18.08 -19.85 -14.42
CA ALA A 132 17.76 -19.52 -13.03
C ALA A 132 16.36 -18.91 -12.90
N ASP A 133 15.97 -17.99 -13.80
CA ASP A 133 14.63 -17.41 -13.83
C ASP A 133 13.59 -18.49 -14.11
N GLU A 134 13.83 -19.33 -15.11
CA GLU A 134 12.93 -20.44 -15.46
C GLU A 134 12.75 -21.40 -14.29
N HIS A 135 13.82 -21.71 -13.55
CA HIS A 135 13.74 -22.54 -12.34
C HIS A 135 12.89 -21.87 -11.24
N MET A 136 13.09 -20.57 -10.99
CA MET A 136 12.30 -19.82 -10.01
C MET A 136 10.82 -19.75 -10.38
N ILE A 137 10.52 -19.47 -11.66
CA ILE A 137 9.17 -19.43 -12.21
C ILE A 137 8.53 -20.82 -12.08
N SER A 138 9.23 -21.87 -12.50
CA SER A 138 8.77 -23.25 -12.42
C SER A 138 8.44 -23.65 -10.99
N ASN A 139 9.32 -23.39 -10.02
CA ASN A 139 9.07 -23.69 -8.61
C ASN A 139 7.84 -22.95 -8.08
N TRP A 140 7.63 -21.71 -8.49
CA TRP A 140 6.50 -20.90 -8.06
C TRP A 140 5.18 -21.36 -8.69
N VAL A 141 5.16 -21.59 -10.01
CA VAL A 141 3.96 -22.01 -10.76
C VAL A 141 3.58 -23.47 -10.46
N ASN A 142 4.57 -24.34 -10.22
CA ASN A 142 4.36 -25.75 -9.92
C ASN A 142 4.07 -26.05 -8.45
N ASP A 143 3.88 -25.05 -7.59
CA ASP A 143 3.26 -25.26 -6.29
C ASP A 143 1.77 -25.62 -6.46
N THR A 144 1.56 -26.91 -6.72
CA THR A 144 0.27 -27.54 -7.01
C THR A 144 -0.74 -27.41 -5.88
N LYS A 145 -0.30 -27.11 -4.65
CA LYS A 145 -1.22 -26.93 -3.51
C LYS A 145 -2.09 -25.68 -3.66
N ASN A 146 -1.61 -24.67 -4.38
CA ASN A 146 -2.25 -23.35 -4.43
C ASN A 146 -2.24 -22.72 -5.83
N LYS A 147 -2.37 -23.53 -6.90
CA LYS A 147 -2.34 -23.05 -8.30
C LYS A 147 -3.29 -21.86 -8.58
N ILE A 148 -4.52 -21.89 -8.04
CA ILE A 148 -5.49 -20.80 -8.20
C ILE A 148 -4.99 -19.50 -7.58
N VAL A 149 -4.42 -19.57 -6.37
CA VAL A 149 -3.88 -18.41 -5.66
C VAL A 149 -2.73 -17.82 -6.47
N ILE A 150 -1.83 -18.65 -6.98
CA ILE A 150 -0.68 -18.24 -7.80
C ILE A 150 -1.12 -17.54 -9.08
N SER A 151 -2.08 -18.11 -9.82
CA SER A 151 -2.59 -17.48 -11.04
C SER A 151 -3.29 -16.14 -10.76
N ASN A 152 -4.06 -16.04 -9.67
CA ASN A 152 -4.68 -14.79 -9.27
C ASN A 152 -3.63 -13.75 -8.85
N THR A 153 -2.62 -14.14 -8.06
CA THR A 153 -1.50 -13.28 -7.67
C THR A 153 -0.77 -12.75 -8.91
N LEU A 154 -0.47 -13.61 -9.88
CA LEU A 154 0.14 -13.20 -11.16
C LEU A 154 -0.75 -12.20 -11.91
N ALA A 155 -2.05 -12.46 -11.98
CA ALA A 155 -2.99 -11.56 -12.64
C ALA A 155 -3.07 -10.19 -11.95
N ARG A 156 -3.09 -10.15 -10.62
CA ARG A 156 -3.02 -8.89 -9.86
C ARG A 156 -1.68 -8.18 -10.07
N ALA A 157 -0.57 -8.92 -10.06
CA ALA A 157 0.76 -8.36 -10.31
C ALA A 157 0.85 -7.72 -11.70
N TRP A 158 0.29 -8.39 -12.71
CA TRP A 158 0.23 -7.88 -14.07
C TRP A 158 -0.59 -6.59 -14.19
N LEU A 159 -1.78 -6.56 -13.57
CA LEU A 159 -2.79 -5.51 -13.74
C LEU A 159 -2.57 -4.30 -12.83
N ASP A 160 -2.22 -4.52 -11.57
CA ASP A 160 -2.15 -3.48 -10.54
C ASP A 160 -0.71 -3.14 -10.12
N GLY A 161 0.26 -3.96 -10.52
CA GLY A 161 1.64 -3.89 -10.07
C GLY A 161 1.94 -4.86 -8.92
N TYR A 162 3.20 -4.89 -8.48
CA TYR A 162 3.70 -5.84 -7.49
C TYR A 162 4.85 -5.24 -6.67
N THR A 163 5.20 -5.92 -5.58
CA THR A 163 6.49 -5.81 -4.92
C THR A 163 7.30 -7.08 -5.15
N VAL A 164 8.62 -6.98 -5.04
CA VAL A 164 9.53 -8.12 -5.26
C VAL A 164 10.07 -8.58 -3.91
N GLU A 165 10.11 -9.90 -3.68
CA GLU A 165 10.71 -10.48 -2.48
C GLU A 165 12.16 -10.00 -2.31
N GLU A 166 12.51 -9.53 -1.11
CA GLU A 166 13.88 -9.22 -0.76
C GLU A 166 14.68 -10.52 -0.66
N GLU A 167 15.92 -10.53 -1.17
CA GLU A 167 16.84 -11.66 -0.97
C GLU A 167 17.16 -11.75 0.52
N LYS A 168 16.78 -12.87 1.15
CA LYS A 168 17.21 -13.23 2.50
C LYS A 168 18.66 -13.68 2.54
#